data_AF-A0A9E3SN26-F1
#
_entry.id   AF-A0A9E3SN26-F1
#
_cell.length_a   1.000
_cell.length_b   1.000
_cell.length_c   1.000
_cell.angle_alpha   90.00
_cell.angle_beta   90.00
_cell.angle_gamma   90.00
#
_symmetry.space_group_name_H-M   'P 1'
#
loop_
_entity.id
_entity.type
_entity.pdbx_description
1 polymer ?
#
loop_
_entity_poly.entity_id
_entity_poly.type
_entity_poly.pdbx_seq_one_letter_code
_entity_poly.pdbx_strand_id
1 'polypeptide(L)'
;MKKLSLSLIITFLFLVFGCTQNSEIEKLNLDFQQNENGYPAKWENFGSEEYKIYIDSVNVKSGKFSAVIENTDEKSDFKALAISLPNNYNGKFIRLTGYIKTENVTEGYAGLWMRIDPQLAFDNMNNRGVTGTTDWAKHEITLPLNPQKTDKIVIGGLLVGKGKMWLDDLQVQIDGKDLDNPKLEIFEREILPAEKDKAFDSVSNIIFPHLDDEVISNLELLGRIWGFLKYHHPEIAKGNYNWDYELFRVLSNYLEAENNQKRDEVLSSWIEKYGELPVCKKCKPTSDDAVLKPDLSWINASNLSVALKSSLIEIYNNRNQGKNYYIAFHTSVGNPDFTNEN
;
A
#
# COMPACT_ATOMS: atom_id res chain seq x y z
N MET A 1 22.91 12.43 -74.54
CA MET A 1 23.64 11.23 -74.11
C MET A 1 23.16 10.81 -72.74
N LYS A 2 22.82 9.52 -72.59
CA LYS A 2 22.28 8.86 -71.40
C LYS A 2 23.17 9.05 -70.16
N LYS A 3 22.57 9.31 -68.99
CA LYS A 3 23.04 8.88 -67.66
C LYS A 3 21.78 8.65 -66.81
N LEU A 4 21.16 7.47 -66.90
CA LEU A 4 21.42 6.27 -66.10
C LEU A 4 21.68 6.54 -64.60
N SER A 5 20.71 6.05 -63.84
CA SER A 5 20.54 5.95 -62.40
C SER A 5 21.68 5.27 -61.66
N LEU A 6 21.94 5.72 -60.43
CA LEU A 6 22.36 4.82 -59.36
C LEU A 6 21.66 5.26 -58.06
N SER A 7 20.59 4.55 -57.71
CA SER A 7 19.89 4.71 -56.44
C SER A 7 20.68 3.92 -55.39
N LEU A 8 21.22 4.62 -54.40
CA LEU A 8 21.94 4.01 -53.29
C LEU A 8 20.93 3.82 -52.13
N ILE A 9 20.37 2.62 -52.02
CA ILE A 9 19.54 2.23 -50.87
C ILE A 9 20.50 1.92 -49.72
N ILE A 10 20.57 2.84 -48.75
CA ILE A 10 21.28 2.62 -47.48
C ILE A 10 20.30 1.96 -46.52
N THR A 11 20.39 0.65 -46.39
CA THR A 11 19.65 -0.14 -45.39
C THR A 11 20.29 0.10 -44.02
N PHE A 12 19.67 0.93 -43.19
CA PHE A 12 20.09 1.14 -41.81
C PHE A 12 19.63 -0.04 -40.96
N LEU A 13 20.54 -0.98 -40.68
CA LEU A 13 20.29 -2.08 -39.76
C LEU A 13 20.31 -1.51 -38.33
N PHE A 14 19.14 -1.15 -37.79
CA PHE A 14 19.00 -0.88 -36.36
C PHE A 14 19.20 -2.18 -35.60
N LEU A 15 20.40 -2.37 -35.05
CA LEU A 15 20.63 -3.32 -33.97
C LEU A 15 19.81 -2.86 -32.76
N VAL A 16 18.66 -3.50 -32.56
CA VAL A 16 17.92 -3.40 -31.31
C VAL A 16 18.78 -4.06 -30.25
N PHE A 17 19.62 -3.28 -29.57
CA PHE A 17 20.10 -3.67 -28.25
C PHE A 17 18.88 -3.70 -27.34
N GLY A 18 18.30 -4.90 -27.21
CA GLY A 18 17.41 -5.18 -26.09
C GLY A 18 18.24 -4.98 -24.84
N CYS A 19 18.07 -3.85 -24.15
CA CYS A 19 18.45 -3.73 -22.77
C CYS A 19 17.59 -4.74 -22.00
N THR A 20 18.10 -5.95 -21.84
CA THR A 20 17.68 -6.80 -20.72
C THR A 20 18.06 -6.04 -19.46
N GLN A 21 17.07 -5.40 -18.82
CA GLN A 21 17.22 -4.99 -17.44
C GLN A 21 17.37 -6.28 -16.63
N ASN A 22 18.61 -6.66 -16.34
CA ASN A 22 18.85 -7.50 -15.18
C ASN A 22 18.46 -6.63 -13.98
N SER A 23 17.27 -6.89 -13.43
CA SER A 23 17.00 -6.49 -12.06
C SER A 23 17.96 -7.28 -11.19
N GLU A 24 19.16 -6.75 -10.94
CA GLU A 24 19.99 -7.27 -9.85
C GLU A 24 19.14 -7.13 -8.59
N ILE A 25 18.65 -8.27 -8.07
CA ILE A 25 18.02 -8.31 -6.76
C ILE A 25 19.09 -7.78 -5.82
N GLU A 26 18.86 -6.57 -5.29
CA GLU A 26 19.78 -5.95 -4.35
C GLU A 26 20.04 -6.95 -3.23
N LYS A 27 21.28 -7.45 -3.15
CA LYS A 27 21.62 -8.50 -2.20
C LYS A 27 21.55 -7.91 -0.79
N LEU A 28 20.50 -8.27 -0.06
CA LEU A 28 20.30 -7.87 1.32
C LEU A 28 21.45 -8.36 2.19
N ASN A 29 21.91 -7.51 3.11
CA ASN A 29 22.98 -7.79 4.07
C ASN A 29 22.48 -8.67 5.24
N LEU A 30 21.89 -9.82 4.91
CA LEU A 30 21.28 -10.76 5.86
C LEU A 30 22.31 -11.62 6.62
N ASP A 31 23.54 -11.67 6.10
CA ASP A 31 24.69 -12.34 6.71
C ASP A 31 25.59 -11.35 7.48
N PHE A 32 25.23 -10.07 7.54
CA PHE A 32 25.96 -9.01 8.24
C PHE A 32 27.42 -8.81 7.80
N GLN A 33 27.80 -9.25 6.59
CA GLN A 33 29.19 -9.13 6.11
C GLN A 33 29.54 -7.72 5.63
N GLN A 34 28.53 -6.86 5.43
CA GLN A 34 28.71 -5.44 5.07
C GLN A 34 28.44 -4.57 6.30
N ASN A 35 29.38 -3.67 6.62
CA ASN A 35 29.21 -2.74 7.73
C ASN A 35 29.78 -1.36 7.39
N GLU A 36 29.19 -0.33 8.01
CA GLU A 36 29.60 1.06 7.90
C GLU A 36 29.84 1.60 9.32
N ASN A 37 31.08 2.04 9.60
CA ASN A 37 31.48 2.57 10.90
C ASN A 37 31.16 1.64 12.10
N GLY A 38 31.28 0.32 11.90
CA GLY A 38 31.01 -0.68 12.95
C GLY A 38 29.53 -1.04 13.13
N TYR A 39 28.65 -0.56 12.24
CA TYR A 39 27.22 -0.83 12.25
C TYR A 39 26.80 -1.67 11.01
N PRO A 40 25.85 -2.61 11.12
CA PRO A 40 25.39 -3.38 9.96
C PRO A 40 24.84 -2.47 8.85
N ALA A 41 25.43 -2.53 7.65
CA ALA A 41 25.06 -1.63 6.56
C ALA A 41 23.59 -1.84 6.12
N LYS A 42 22.86 -0.74 5.89
CA LYS A 42 21.44 -0.68 5.48
C LYS A 42 20.42 -1.22 6.49
N TRP A 43 20.86 -1.60 7.69
CA TRP A 43 19.97 -1.91 8.78
C TRP A 43 19.58 -0.63 9.54
N GLU A 44 18.35 -0.60 10.01
CA GLU A 44 17.81 0.42 10.89
C GLU A 44 17.65 -0.16 12.29
N ASN A 45 17.42 0.69 13.29
CA ASN A 45 17.06 0.24 14.63
C ASN A 45 15.98 1.12 15.25
N PHE A 46 15.29 0.55 16.23
CA PHE A 46 14.33 1.26 17.07
C PHE A 46 14.28 0.62 18.47
N GLY A 47 13.58 1.28 19.40
CA GLY A 47 13.58 0.94 20.81
C GLY A 47 14.54 1.82 21.61
N SER A 48 14.80 1.44 22.85
CA SER A 48 15.54 2.23 23.84
C SER A 48 16.95 2.63 23.38
N GLU A 49 17.40 3.84 23.73
CA GLU A 49 18.78 4.30 23.45
C GLU A 49 19.83 3.69 24.40
N GLU A 50 19.41 2.98 25.45
CA GLU A 50 20.29 2.34 26.44
C GLU A 50 20.96 1.06 25.89
N TYR A 51 20.54 0.58 24.72
CA TYR A 51 21.11 -0.63 24.10
C TYR A 51 22.14 -0.23 23.04
N LYS A 52 23.21 -1.02 22.96
CA LYS A 52 24.24 -0.87 21.93
C LYS A 52 24.00 -1.87 20.82
N ILE A 53 24.24 -1.41 19.59
CA ILE A 53 24.28 -2.25 18.39
C ILE A 53 25.63 -2.06 17.72
N TYR A 54 26.29 -3.17 17.40
CA TYR A 54 27.58 -3.17 16.72
C TYR A 54 27.82 -4.49 16.00
N ILE A 55 28.90 -4.55 15.23
CA ILE A 55 29.39 -5.77 14.57
C ILE A 55 30.50 -6.42 15.41
N ASP A 56 30.43 -7.74 15.61
CA ASP A 56 31.49 -8.55 16.23
C ASP A 56 32.20 -9.40 15.17
N SER A 57 33.52 -9.54 15.30
CA SER A 57 34.37 -10.37 14.43
C SER A 57 34.94 -11.61 15.12
N VAL A 58 34.66 -11.79 16.41
CA VAL A 58 35.13 -12.91 17.23
C VAL A 58 34.03 -13.96 17.36
N ASN A 59 32.82 -13.57 17.78
CA ASN A 59 31.69 -14.48 17.88
C ASN A 59 30.87 -14.46 16.59
N VAL A 60 31.22 -15.36 15.66
CA VAL A 60 30.63 -15.39 14.32
C VAL A 60 30.09 -16.79 14.04
N LYS A 61 28.89 -16.89 13.45
CA LYS A 61 28.32 -18.16 13.01
C LYS A 61 28.80 -18.50 11.59
N SER A 62 28.85 -17.50 10.71
CA SER A 62 29.23 -17.62 9.32
C SER A 62 29.98 -16.37 8.83
N GLY A 63 30.95 -16.53 7.93
CA GLY A 63 31.73 -15.41 7.41
C GLY A 63 32.68 -14.81 8.46
N LYS A 64 32.76 -13.48 8.50
CA LYS A 64 33.72 -12.69 9.29
C LYS A 64 33.05 -11.86 10.40
N PHE A 65 31.76 -11.62 10.29
CA PHE A 65 31.04 -10.66 11.11
C PHE A 65 29.69 -11.21 11.53
N SER A 66 29.23 -10.83 12.72
CA SER A 66 27.85 -11.01 13.20
C SER A 66 27.34 -9.70 13.80
N ALA A 67 26.02 -9.53 13.88
CA ALA A 67 25.41 -8.38 14.53
C ALA A 67 25.20 -8.65 16.03
N VAL A 68 25.41 -7.63 16.86
CA VAL A 68 25.23 -7.69 18.32
C VAL A 68 24.19 -6.69 18.76
N ILE A 69 23.34 -7.10 19.70
CA ILE A 69 22.52 -6.20 20.52
C ILE A 69 22.88 -6.48 21.98
N GLU A 70 23.26 -5.44 22.72
CA GLU A 70 23.74 -5.56 24.10
C GLU A 70 23.10 -4.50 25.00
N ASN A 71 22.66 -4.91 26.20
CA ASN A 71 22.28 -4.03 27.28
C ASN A 71 23.02 -4.42 28.57
N THR A 72 23.85 -3.50 29.05
CA THR A 72 24.57 -3.59 30.32
C THR A 72 24.03 -2.66 31.40
N ASP A 73 23.01 -1.85 31.07
CA ASP A 73 22.45 -0.82 31.92
C ASP A 73 21.36 -1.38 32.87
N GLU A 74 21.06 -0.62 33.93
CA GLU A 74 20.11 -1.06 34.95
C GLU A 74 18.66 -1.11 34.44
N LYS A 75 18.32 -0.24 33.46
CA LYS A 75 16.98 -0.15 32.87
C LYS A 75 16.81 -1.24 31.79
N SER A 76 15.78 -2.05 31.94
CA SER A 76 15.36 -3.04 30.96
C SER A 76 14.17 -2.52 30.13
N ASP A 77 14.30 -2.58 28.81
CA ASP A 77 13.23 -2.33 27.83
C ASP A 77 13.48 -3.24 26.60
N PHE A 78 13.57 -2.70 25.39
CA PHE A 78 13.99 -3.46 24.21
C PHE A 78 14.77 -2.62 23.19
N LYS A 79 15.54 -3.30 22.34
CA LYS A 79 16.10 -2.76 21.10
C LYS A 79 15.97 -3.77 19.98
N ALA A 80 15.62 -3.31 18.79
CA ALA A 80 15.48 -4.13 17.60
C ALA A 80 16.36 -3.60 16.46
N LEU A 81 16.97 -4.53 15.74
CA LEU A 81 17.52 -4.33 14.41
C LEU A 81 16.45 -4.64 13.37
N ALA A 82 16.37 -3.83 12.32
CA ALA A 82 15.34 -3.90 11.29
C ALA A 82 15.94 -3.76 9.89
N ILE A 83 15.47 -4.58 8.95
CA ILE A 83 15.63 -4.33 7.53
C ILE A 83 14.30 -4.57 6.82
N SER A 84 14.02 -3.73 5.83
CA SER A 84 12.82 -3.84 5.01
C SER A 84 13.14 -4.67 3.77
N LEU A 85 12.26 -5.61 3.41
CA LEU A 85 12.41 -6.28 2.12
C LEU A 85 12.15 -5.26 0.99
N PRO A 86 12.88 -5.35 -0.14
CA PRO A 86 12.80 -4.36 -1.21
C PRO A 86 11.52 -4.49 -2.04
N ASN A 87 10.87 -5.65 -1.96
CA ASN A 87 9.69 -5.98 -2.75
C ASN A 87 8.65 -6.70 -1.88
N ASN A 88 7.43 -6.74 -2.41
CA ASN A 88 6.43 -7.71 -2.01
C ASN A 88 6.52 -8.94 -2.94
N TYR A 89 5.98 -10.09 -2.53
CA TYR A 89 6.21 -11.36 -3.22
C TYR A 89 4.93 -12.16 -3.36
N ASN A 90 4.73 -12.81 -4.51
CA ASN A 90 3.67 -13.80 -4.64
C ASN A 90 3.97 -15.00 -3.75
N GLY A 91 3.07 -15.29 -2.81
CA GLY A 91 3.19 -16.44 -1.93
C GLY A 91 2.11 -16.48 -0.88
N LYS A 92 2.02 -17.61 -0.17
CA LYS A 92 1.09 -17.81 0.95
C LYS A 92 1.75 -17.62 2.30
N PHE A 93 3.04 -17.92 2.40
CA PHE A 93 3.80 -17.81 3.64
C PHE A 93 5.18 -17.23 3.39
N ILE A 94 5.63 -16.41 4.34
CA ILE A 94 7.01 -15.98 4.48
C ILE A 94 7.62 -16.64 5.69
N ARG A 95 8.85 -17.16 5.55
CA ARG A 95 9.65 -17.72 6.63
C ARG A 95 10.95 -16.93 6.77
N LEU A 96 11.25 -16.50 7.98
CA LEU A 96 12.56 -15.99 8.38
C LEU A 96 13.23 -17.04 9.25
N THR A 97 14.48 -17.37 8.93
CA THR A 97 15.34 -18.17 9.80
C THR A 97 16.64 -17.44 10.07
N GLY A 98 17.30 -17.78 11.17
CA GLY A 98 18.58 -17.18 11.55
C GLY A 98 19.20 -17.89 12.73
N TYR A 99 20.47 -17.62 13.02
CA TYR A 99 21.14 -18.13 14.20
C TYR A 99 21.19 -17.07 15.29
N ILE A 100 20.95 -17.48 16.53
CA ILE A 100 21.05 -16.64 17.72
C ILE A 100 22.01 -17.31 18.70
N LYS A 101 22.89 -16.51 19.31
CA LYS A 101 23.70 -16.86 20.48
C LYS A 101 23.40 -15.83 21.56
N THR A 102 23.41 -16.22 22.84
CA THR A 102 23.13 -15.30 23.95
C THR A 102 24.15 -15.40 25.07
N GLU A 103 24.34 -14.30 25.78
CA GLU A 103 25.10 -14.25 27.04
C GLU A 103 24.30 -13.46 28.07
N ASN A 104 24.04 -14.09 29.22
CA ASN A 104 23.39 -13.48 30.38
C ASN A 104 22.06 -12.76 30.08
N VAL A 105 21.26 -13.29 29.15
CA VAL A 105 19.96 -12.70 28.83
C VAL A 105 18.99 -12.94 29.97
N THR A 106 18.59 -11.86 30.65
CA THR A 106 17.71 -11.90 31.83
C THR A 106 16.66 -10.80 31.75
N GLU A 107 15.56 -10.93 32.50
CA GLU A 107 14.45 -9.96 32.50
C GLU A 107 13.82 -9.72 31.12
N GLY A 108 13.89 -10.72 30.24
CA GLY A 108 13.41 -10.62 28.87
C GLY A 108 13.89 -11.80 28.03
N TYR A 109 14.16 -11.57 26.75
CA TYR A 109 14.54 -12.59 25.78
C TYR A 109 15.23 -11.98 24.56
N ALA A 110 16.03 -12.78 23.87
CA ALA A 110 16.51 -12.51 22.52
C ALA A 110 15.65 -13.26 21.49
N GLY A 111 15.42 -12.67 20.32
CA GLY A 111 14.59 -13.30 19.30
C GLY A 111 14.75 -12.72 17.91
N LEU A 112 14.25 -13.46 16.93
CA LEU A 112 13.91 -12.92 15.62
C LEU A 112 12.60 -12.14 15.73
N TRP A 113 12.33 -11.27 14.75
CA TRP A 113 11.00 -10.70 14.58
C TRP A 113 10.67 -10.41 13.11
N MET A 114 9.38 -10.34 12.84
CA MET A 114 8.81 -10.06 11.53
C MET A 114 7.48 -9.33 11.67
N ARG A 115 7.27 -8.33 10.80
CA ARG A 115 6.02 -7.57 10.68
C ARG A 115 5.62 -7.44 9.21
N ILE A 116 4.33 -7.60 8.95
CA ILE A 116 3.71 -7.36 7.64
C ILE A 116 2.70 -6.23 7.80
N ASP A 117 3.00 -5.08 7.20
CA ASP A 117 2.20 -3.86 7.25
C ASP A 117 1.00 -3.93 6.28
N PRO A 118 -0.10 -3.20 6.55
CA PRO A 118 -0.29 -2.21 7.62
C PRO A 118 -0.67 -2.77 9.00
N GLN A 119 -0.95 -4.07 9.12
CA GLN A 119 -1.15 -4.85 10.36
C GLN A 119 -1.59 -6.29 10.06
N LEU A 120 -1.04 -6.89 9.00
CA LEU A 120 -1.50 -8.17 8.48
C LEU A 120 -1.00 -9.37 9.31
N ALA A 121 0.24 -9.29 9.79
CA ALA A 121 0.83 -10.32 10.64
C ALA A 121 2.03 -9.76 11.41
N PHE A 122 2.28 -10.33 12.59
CA PHE A 122 3.41 -9.97 13.45
C PHE A 122 3.82 -11.15 14.32
N ASP A 123 5.13 -11.35 14.49
CA ASP A 123 5.70 -12.28 15.46
C ASP A 123 7.09 -11.78 15.86
N ASN A 124 7.38 -11.82 17.15
CA ASN A 124 8.64 -11.38 17.75
C ASN A 124 9.24 -12.42 18.70
N MET A 125 8.76 -13.67 18.66
CA MET A 125 9.17 -14.77 19.53
C MET A 125 8.94 -14.54 21.04
N ASN A 126 8.08 -13.60 21.48
CA ASN A 126 7.90 -13.32 22.91
C ASN A 126 7.56 -14.53 23.80
N ASN A 127 6.89 -15.54 23.26
CA ASN A 127 6.49 -16.75 23.98
C ASN A 127 7.54 -17.88 23.92
N ARG A 128 8.60 -17.72 23.13
CA ARG A 128 9.60 -18.75 22.83
C ARG A 128 11.01 -18.18 22.59
N GLY A 129 11.27 -17.00 23.13
CA GLY A 129 12.53 -16.30 22.99
C GLY A 129 13.67 -16.99 23.74
N VAL A 130 14.89 -16.67 23.36
CA VAL A 130 16.11 -17.25 23.94
C VAL A 130 16.49 -16.50 25.20
N THR A 131 16.75 -17.23 26.29
CA THR A 131 17.10 -16.66 27.60
C THR A 131 18.38 -17.29 28.15
N GLY A 132 19.02 -16.62 29.11
CA GLY A 132 20.29 -17.05 29.70
C GLY A 132 21.46 -16.98 28.73
N THR A 133 22.46 -17.83 28.98
CA THR A 133 23.65 -17.98 28.13
C THR A 133 23.52 -19.24 27.30
N THR A 134 23.59 -19.11 25.99
CA THR A 134 23.42 -20.20 25.03
C THR A 134 24.50 -20.13 23.95
N ASP A 135 24.83 -21.28 23.36
CA ASP A 135 25.61 -21.30 22.12
C ASP A 135 24.67 -21.12 20.91
N TRP A 136 25.25 -20.93 19.72
CA TRP A 136 24.49 -20.71 18.50
C TRP A 136 23.44 -21.79 18.23
N ALA A 137 22.18 -21.37 18.11
CA ALA A 137 21.07 -22.22 17.70
C ALA A 137 20.28 -21.55 16.57
N LYS A 138 19.71 -22.37 15.68
CA LYS A 138 18.85 -21.89 14.59
C LYS A 138 17.43 -21.66 15.11
N HIS A 139 16.85 -20.52 14.77
CA HIS A 139 15.47 -20.15 15.08
C HIS A 139 14.71 -19.76 13.82
N GLU A 140 13.38 -19.77 13.91
CA GLU A 140 12.50 -19.42 12.79
C GLU A 140 11.18 -18.74 13.20
N ILE A 141 10.66 -17.96 12.26
CA ILE A 141 9.33 -17.36 12.28
C ILE A 141 8.69 -17.61 10.92
N THR A 142 7.42 -18.00 10.92
CA THR A 142 6.62 -18.11 9.68
C THR A 142 5.33 -17.32 9.85
N LEU A 143 5.05 -16.41 8.90
CA LEU A 143 3.84 -15.61 8.86
C LEU A 143 3.07 -15.81 7.55
N PRO A 144 1.74 -15.71 7.55
CA PRO A 144 0.96 -15.72 6.32
C PRO A 144 1.20 -14.45 5.50
N LEU A 145 1.32 -14.58 4.18
CA LEU A 145 1.39 -13.47 3.24
C LEU A 145 0.04 -13.24 2.56
N ASN A 146 -0.29 -11.96 2.37
CA ASN A 146 -1.38 -11.53 1.50
C ASN A 146 -0.87 -10.43 0.59
N PRO A 147 -0.26 -10.77 -0.57
CA PRO A 147 0.48 -9.80 -1.38
C PRO A 147 -0.39 -8.62 -1.80
N GLN A 148 -1.69 -8.85 -2.06
CA GLN A 148 -2.65 -7.81 -2.44
C GLN A 148 -2.89 -6.72 -1.38
N LYS A 149 -2.61 -7.03 -0.11
CA LYS A 149 -2.80 -6.11 1.03
C LYS A 149 -1.47 -5.72 1.71
N THR A 150 -0.38 -6.39 1.37
CA THR A 150 0.92 -6.19 2.01
C THR A 150 1.56 -4.94 1.44
N ASP A 151 1.74 -3.95 2.32
CA ASP A 151 2.43 -2.70 1.96
C ASP A 151 3.94 -2.86 2.13
N LYS A 152 4.34 -3.42 3.27
CA LYS A 152 5.75 -3.53 3.65
C LYS A 152 5.98 -4.77 4.49
N ILE A 153 7.14 -5.40 4.30
CA ILE A 153 7.61 -6.53 5.11
C ILE A 153 8.90 -6.08 5.81
N VAL A 154 8.91 -6.15 7.14
CA VAL A 154 10.06 -5.77 7.97
C VAL A 154 10.49 -6.97 8.80
N ILE A 155 11.79 -7.24 8.84
CA ILE A 155 12.38 -8.37 9.55
C ILE A 155 13.57 -7.93 10.40
N GLY A 156 13.95 -8.75 11.36
CA GLY A 156 15.24 -8.63 12.03
C GLY A 156 15.36 -9.45 13.30
N GLY A 157 16.18 -8.94 14.23
CA GLY A 157 16.33 -9.50 15.57
C GLY A 157 16.19 -8.43 16.64
N LEU A 158 15.89 -8.85 17.87
CA LEU A 158 15.67 -7.97 19.00
C LEU A 158 16.15 -8.58 20.30
N LEU A 159 16.55 -7.71 21.22
CA LEU A 159 16.80 -8.02 22.62
C LEU A 159 15.81 -7.26 23.48
N VAL A 160 15.09 -7.99 24.33
CA VAL A 160 14.27 -7.46 25.42
C VAL A 160 14.98 -7.81 26.72
N GLY A 161 15.06 -6.85 27.64
CA GLY A 161 15.76 -7.06 28.91
C GLY A 161 17.28 -6.89 28.82
N LYS A 162 17.99 -7.52 29.73
CA LYS A 162 19.44 -7.34 29.94
C LYS A 162 20.24 -8.42 29.22
N GLY A 163 21.54 -8.19 29.06
CA GLY A 163 22.49 -9.16 28.52
C GLY A 163 22.87 -8.85 27.08
N LYS A 164 23.32 -9.88 26.37
CA LYS A 164 23.85 -9.77 25.01
C LYS A 164 23.30 -10.86 24.12
N MET A 165 23.01 -10.49 22.87
CA MET A 165 22.73 -11.44 21.81
C MET A 165 23.59 -11.18 20.59
N TRP A 166 23.96 -12.25 19.91
CA TRP A 166 24.51 -12.23 18.56
C TRP A 166 23.48 -12.80 17.58
N LEU A 167 23.44 -12.22 16.38
CA LEU A 167 22.55 -12.57 15.29
C LEU A 167 23.37 -12.76 14.01
N ASP A 168 23.15 -13.85 13.29
CA ASP A 168 23.93 -14.16 12.08
C ASP A 168 23.18 -15.12 11.12
N ASP A 169 23.60 -15.14 9.85
CA ASP A 169 23.12 -16.00 8.75
C ASP A 169 21.59 -16.03 8.65
N LEU A 170 20.98 -14.84 8.47
CA LEU A 170 19.55 -14.73 8.24
C LEU A 170 19.18 -15.20 6.83
N GLN A 171 18.06 -15.90 6.72
CA GLN A 171 17.53 -16.40 5.47
C GLN A 171 16.03 -16.16 5.42
N VAL A 172 15.55 -15.68 4.28
CA VAL A 172 14.14 -15.39 4.02
C VAL A 172 13.66 -16.26 2.87
N GLN A 173 12.51 -16.90 3.07
CA GLN A 173 11.90 -17.80 2.12
C GLN A 173 10.42 -17.49 1.91
N ILE A 174 9.99 -17.48 0.65
CA ILE A 174 8.57 -17.36 0.27
C ILE A 174 8.10 -18.71 -0.24
N ASP A 175 7.13 -19.32 0.43
CA ASP A 175 6.64 -20.68 0.14
C ASP A 175 7.80 -21.71 -0.01
N GLY A 176 8.86 -21.53 0.77
CA GLY A 176 10.04 -22.40 0.78
C GLY A 176 11.10 -22.09 -0.28
N LYS A 177 10.93 -21.05 -1.11
CA LYS A 177 11.95 -20.57 -2.05
C LYS A 177 12.72 -19.40 -1.44
N ASP A 178 14.05 -19.44 -1.51
CA ASP A 178 14.91 -18.34 -1.08
C ASP A 178 14.67 -17.05 -1.88
N LEU A 179 14.97 -15.89 -1.30
CA LEU A 179 14.78 -14.58 -1.95
C LEU A 179 15.56 -14.41 -3.26
N ASP A 180 16.69 -15.10 -3.42
CA ASP A 180 17.52 -15.09 -4.63
C ASP A 180 17.11 -16.18 -5.65
N ASN A 181 16.06 -16.94 -5.37
CA ASN A 181 15.59 -17.97 -6.27
C ASN A 181 15.04 -17.34 -7.57
N PRO A 182 15.52 -17.74 -8.76
CA PRO A 182 15.09 -17.14 -10.03
C PRO A 182 13.63 -17.44 -10.40
N LYS A 183 12.97 -18.36 -9.68
CA LYS A 183 11.54 -18.68 -9.83
C LYS A 183 10.68 -18.01 -8.75
N LEU A 184 11.24 -17.07 -7.98
CA LEU A 184 10.48 -16.25 -7.07
C LEU A 184 9.83 -15.11 -7.85
N GLU A 185 8.53 -14.95 -7.69
CA GLU A 185 7.77 -13.92 -8.37
C GLU A 185 7.55 -12.74 -7.41
N ILE A 186 8.04 -11.57 -7.82
CA ILE A 186 7.74 -10.30 -7.15
C ILE A 186 6.27 -9.98 -7.38
N PHE A 187 5.57 -9.58 -6.33
CA PHE A 187 4.22 -9.06 -6.45
C PHE A 187 4.29 -7.56 -6.75
N GLU A 188 3.91 -7.20 -7.97
CA GLU A 188 3.70 -5.81 -8.35
C GLU A 188 2.21 -5.48 -8.23
N ARG A 189 1.89 -4.57 -7.32
CA ARG A 189 0.53 -4.03 -7.20
C ARG A 189 0.22 -3.21 -8.45
N GLU A 190 -0.92 -3.49 -9.08
CA GLU A 190 -1.41 -2.65 -10.17
C GLU A 190 -1.73 -1.25 -9.63
N ILE A 191 -1.00 -0.24 -10.10
CA ILE A 191 -1.29 1.16 -9.80
C ILE A 191 -2.37 1.65 -10.77
N LEU A 192 -3.57 1.85 -10.25
CA LEU A 192 -4.72 2.29 -11.02
C LEU A 192 -4.59 3.78 -11.43
N PRO A 193 -5.31 4.22 -12.48
CA PRO A 193 -5.20 5.60 -12.97
C PRO A 193 -5.52 6.66 -11.90
N ALA A 194 -6.47 6.40 -11.00
CA ALA A 194 -6.78 7.31 -9.89
C ALA A 194 -5.56 7.62 -9.01
N GLU A 195 -4.72 6.63 -8.71
CA GLU A 195 -3.55 6.82 -7.84
C GLU A 195 -2.44 7.63 -8.51
N LYS A 196 -2.37 7.56 -9.84
CA LYS A 196 -1.39 8.29 -10.67
C LYS A 196 -1.78 9.75 -10.87
N ASP A 197 -3.04 10.09 -10.69
CA ASP A 197 -3.53 11.46 -10.82
C ASP A 197 -3.10 12.29 -9.60
N LYS A 198 -2.09 13.14 -9.80
CA LYS A 198 -1.50 14.03 -8.79
C LYS A 198 -1.85 15.51 -9.00
N ALA A 199 -2.89 15.79 -9.79
CA ALA A 199 -3.16 17.15 -10.29
C ALA A 199 -3.35 18.21 -9.19
N PHE A 200 -3.82 17.79 -8.00
CA PHE A 200 -4.12 18.69 -6.89
C PHE A 200 -3.38 18.34 -5.60
N ASP A 201 -2.27 17.58 -5.66
CA ASP A 201 -1.46 17.23 -4.48
C ASP A 201 -0.94 18.47 -3.74
N SER A 202 -0.67 19.55 -4.48
CA SER A 202 -0.07 20.77 -3.92
C SER A 202 -1.05 21.92 -3.71
N VAL A 203 -1.98 22.15 -4.65
CA VAL A 203 -2.94 23.27 -4.59
C VAL A 203 -4.15 23.01 -5.48
N SER A 204 -5.36 23.42 -5.05
CA SER A 204 -6.60 23.26 -5.82
C SER A 204 -6.89 24.41 -6.79
N ASN A 205 -6.36 25.61 -6.53
CA ASN A 205 -6.65 26.88 -7.24
C ASN A 205 -8.14 27.27 -7.26
N ILE A 206 -8.95 26.75 -6.33
CA ILE A 206 -10.38 27.06 -6.25
C ILE A 206 -10.58 28.36 -5.46
N ILE A 207 -11.29 29.31 -6.05
CA ILE A 207 -11.66 30.57 -5.42
C ILE A 207 -13.15 30.49 -5.10
N PHE A 208 -13.49 30.53 -3.81
CA PHE A 208 -14.88 30.55 -3.38
C PHE A 208 -15.47 31.96 -3.53
N PRO A 209 -16.71 32.08 -4.05
CA PRO A 209 -17.45 33.34 -3.98
C PRO A 209 -17.86 33.62 -2.52
N HIS A 210 -18.52 34.76 -2.30
CA HIS A 210 -19.17 35.01 -1.02
C HIS A 210 -20.18 33.91 -0.71
N LEU A 211 -20.08 33.31 0.47
CA LEU A 211 -20.95 32.21 0.89
C LEU A 211 -22.26 32.79 1.44
N ASP A 212 -23.31 32.73 0.63
CA ASP A 212 -24.69 32.94 1.06
C ASP A 212 -25.44 31.60 1.16
N ASP A 213 -26.69 31.65 1.60
CA ASP A 213 -27.51 30.45 1.81
C ASP A 213 -27.72 29.64 0.51
N GLU A 214 -27.75 30.30 -0.65
CA GLU A 214 -27.92 29.63 -1.95
C GLU A 214 -26.63 28.90 -2.35
N VAL A 215 -25.48 29.57 -2.24
CA VAL A 215 -24.17 28.97 -2.50
C VAL A 215 -23.93 27.79 -1.55
N ILE A 216 -24.24 27.93 -0.26
CA ILE A 216 -24.11 26.84 0.72
C ILE A 216 -25.02 25.66 0.36
N SER A 217 -26.29 25.91 0.03
CA SER A 217 -27.23 24.86 -0.38
C SER A 217 -26.77 24.15 -1.66
N ASN A 218 -26.23 24.89 -2.64
CA ASN A 218 -25.68 24.32 -3.85
C ASN A 218 -24.42 23.48 -3.58
N LEU A 219 -23.52 23.92 -2.69
CA LEU A 219 -22.34 23.15 -2.28
C LEU A 219 -22.73 21.86 -1.53
N GLU A 220 -23.74 21.92 -0.65
CA GLU A 220 -24.29 20.74 0.01
C GLU A 220 -24.82 19.73 -1.02
N LEU A 221 -25.60 20.21 -2.00
CA LEU A 221 -26.13 19.39 -3.08
C LEU A 221 -25.01 18.74 -3.92
N LEU A 222 -23.95 19.49 -4.25
CA LEU A 222 -22.79 18.95 -4.94
C LEU A 222 -22.11 17.85 -4.12
N GLY A 223 -21.94 18.06 -2.81
CA GLY A 223 -21.40 17.04 -1.90
C GLY A 223 -22.24 15.77 -1.87
N ARG A 224 -23.58 15.89 -1.85
CA ARG A 224 -24.50 14.74 -1.93
C ARG A 224 -24.34 13.97 -3.24
N ILE A 225 -24.27 14.67 -4.38
CA ILE A 225 -24.09 14.04 -5.69
C ILE A 225 -22.71 13.40 -5.81
N TRP A 226 -21.65 14.09 -5.38
CA TRP A 226 -20.29 13.57 -5.36
C TRP A 226 -20.20 12.26 -4.57
N GLY A 227 -20.72 12.23 -3.34
CA GLY A 227 -20.72 11.01 -2.52
C GLY A 227 -21.57 9.91 -3.13
N PHE A 228 -22.76 10.25 -3.65
CA PHE A 228 -23.63 9.31 -4.36
C PHE A 228 -22.90 8.64 -5.54
N LEU A 229 -22.22 9.42 -6.39
CA LEU A 229 -21.49 8.90 -7.54
C LEU A 229 -20.29 8.04 -7.12
N LYS A 230 -19.53 8.45 -6.09
CA LYS A 230 -18.38 7.71 -5.56
C LYS A 230 -18.72 6.26 -5.23
N TYR A 231 -19.87 6.04 -4.58
CA TYR A 231 -20.26 4.74 -4.06
C TYR A 231 -21.20 3.95 -4.98
N HIS A 232 -21.79 4.57 -6.01
CA HIS A 232 -22.77 3.91 -6.86
C HIS A 232 -22.39 3.82 -8.33
N HIS A 233 -21.64 4.76 -8.89
CA HIS A 233 -21.39 4.78 -10.33
C HIS A 233 -20.40 3.66 -10.75
N PRO A 234 -20.78 2.76 -11.68
CA PRO A 234 -19.95 1.61 -12.07
C PRO A 234 -18.56 1.96 -12.59
N GLU A 235 -18.43 3.06 -13.35
CA GLU A 235 -17.13 3.47 -13.89
C GLU A 235 -16.21 4.09 -12.84
N ILE A 236 -16.77 4.85 -11.89
CA ILE A 236 -16.01 5.53 -10.84
C ILE A 236 -15.45 4.48 -9.86
N ALA A 237 -16.27 3.49 -9.51
CA ALA A 237 -15.89 2.41 -8.63
C ALA A 237 -14.73 1.52 -9.13
N LYS A 238 -14.31 1.65 -10.41
CA LYS A 238 -13.15 0.93 -10.96
C LYS A 238 -11.81 1.54 -10.58
N GLY A 239 -11.78 2.78 -10.08
CA GLY A 239 -10.52 3.49 -9.78
C GLY A 239 -9.84 4.12 -11.00
N ASN A 240 -10.59 4.36 -12.08
CA ASN A 240 -10.07 5.00 -13.30
C ASN A 240 -9.90 6.53 -13.17
N TYR A 241 -10.51 7.14 -12.16
CA TYR A 241 -10.50 8.58 -11.93
C TYR A 241 -10.28 8.82 -10.46
N ASN A 242 -9.41 9.75 -10.08
CA ASN A 242 -9.31 10.22 -8.70
C ASN A 242 -10.55 11.07 -8.39
N TRP A 243 -11.50 10.50 -7.66
CA TRP A 243 -12.83 11.07 -7.51
C TRP A 243 -12.86 12.32 -6.64
N ASP A 244 -11.89 12.44 -5.73
CA ASP A 244 -11.72 13.64 -4.90
C ASP A 244 -11.19 14.78 -5.77
N TYR A 245 -10.32 14.47 -6.73
CA TYR A 245 -9.81 15.45 -7.69
C TYR A 245 -10.83 15.81 -8.77
N GLU A 246 -11.72 14.88 -9.14
CA GLU A 246 -12.86 15.20 -9.99
C GLU A 246 -13.84 16.18 -9.33
N LEU A 247 -13.99 16.16 -7.99
CA LEU A 247 -14.74 17.19 -7.29
C LEU A 247 -14.14 18.57 -7.50
N PHE A 248 -12.81 18.71 -7.39
CA PHE A 248 -12.14 19.98 -7.63
C PHE A 248 -12.26 20.45 -9.09
N ARG A 249 -12.20 19.52 -10.05
CA ARG A 249 -12.38 19.84 -11.48
C ARG A 249 -13.76 20.39 -11.81
N VAL A 250 -14.81 19.84 -11.20
CA VAL A 250 -16.19 20.32 -11.45
C VAL A 250 -16.52 21.56 -10.63
N LEU A 251 -15.94 21.69 -9.44
CA LEU A 251 -16.33 22.71 -8.45
C LEU A 251 -16.17 24.14 -9.00
N SER A 252 -15.14 24.44 -9.80
CA SER A 252 -14.98 25.78 -10.40
C SER A 252 -16.18 26.17 -11.27
N ASN A 253 -16.51 25.33 -12.26
CA ASN A 253 -17.64 25.59 -13.17
C ASN A 253 -18.98 25.56 -12.43
N TYR A 254 -19.07 24.77 -11.36
CA TYR A 254 -20.26 24.68 -10.53
C TYR A 254 -20.50 25.96 -9.72
N LEU A 255 -19.44 26.58 -9.18
CA LEU A 255 -19.50 27.86 -8.48
C LEU A 255 -19.82 29.04 -9.40
N GLU A 256 -19.49 28.95 -10.69
CA GLU A 256 -19.78 29.96 -11.70
C GLU A 256 -21.22 29.88 -12.25
N ALA A 257 -22.00 28.86 -11.87
CA ALA A 257 -23.35 28.69 -12.36
C ALA A 257 -24.30 29.77 -11.84
N GLU A 258 -24.83 30.60 -12.74
CA GLU A 258 -25.67 31.76 -12.41
C GLU A 258 -27.08 31.40 -11.91
N ASN A 259 -27.53 30.16 -12.13
CA ASN A 259 -28.86 29.68 -11.75
C ASN A 259 -28.94 28.15 -11.77
N ASN A 260 -30.05 27.61 -11.25
CA ASN A 260 -30.31 26.17 -11.19
C ASN A 260 -30.22 25.45 -12.54
N GLN A 261 -30.64 26.09 -13.64
CA GLN A 261 -30.56 25.46 -14.96
C GLN A 261 -29.09 25.26 -15.37
N LYS A 262 -28.26 26.30 -15.25
CA LYS A 262 -26.82 26.21 -15.58
C LYS A 262 -26.08 25.27 -14.65
N ARG A 263 -26.42 25.27 -13.36
CA ARG A 263 -25.89 24.33 -12.36
C ARG A 263 -26.20 22.88 -12.77
N ASP A 264 -27.43 22.60 -13.17
CA ASP A 264 -27.85 21.27 -13.58
C ASP A 264 -27.23 20.83 -14.92
N GLU A 265 -26.96 21.76 -15.83
CA GLU A 265 -26.19 21.51 -17.06
C GLU A 265 -24.74 21.11 -16.74
N VAL A 266 -24.09 21.77 -15.76
CA VAL A 266 -22.75 21.40 -15.28
C VAL A 266 -22.75 19.99 -14.68
N LEU A 267 -23.71 19.68 -13.79
CA LEU A 267 -23.83 18.37 -13.17
C LEU A 267 -24.11 17.25 -14.18
N SER A 268 -25.00 17.51 -15.14
CA SER A 268 -25.33 16.53 -16.20
C SER A 268 -24.11 16.24 -17.06
N SER A 269 -23.39 17.29 -17.50
CA SER A 269 -22.16 17.15 -18.27
C SER A 269 -21.07 16.40 -17.50
N TRP A 270 -20.97 16.63 -16.19
CA TRP A 270 -20.01 15.92 -15.34
C TRP A 270 -20.33 14.43 -15.24
N ILE A 271 -21.61 14.06 -15.09
CA ILE A 271 -22.03 12.66 -15.05
C ILE A 271 -21.80 11.97 -16.40
N GLU A 272 -22.21 12.61 -17.51
CA GLU A 272 -22.10 12.05 -18.86
C GLU A 272 -20.64 11.79 -19.30
N LYS A 273 -19.67 12.53 -18.75
CA LYS A 273 -18.23 12.33 -18.98
C LYS A 273 -17.77 10.89 -18.73
N TYR A 274 -18.44 10.16 -17.83
CA TYR A 274 -18.03 8.80 -17.42
C TYR A 274 -18.69 7.69 -18.23
N GLY A 275 -19.31 8.03 -19.36
CA GLY A 275 -19.81 7.10 -20.36
C GLY A 275 -21.16 6.50 -20.05
N GLU A 276 -21.59 5.59 -20.91
CA GLU A 276 -22.90 4.93 -20.79
C GLU A 276 -22.94 3.96 -19.62
N LEU A 277 -24.08 3.94 -18.92
CA LEU A 277 -24.30 3.05 -17.79
C LEU A 277 -24.64 1.64 -18.28
N PRO A 278 -23.84 0.62 -17.93
CA PRO A 278 -24.18 -0.75 -18.29
C PRO A 278 -25.43 -1.20 -17.51
N VAL A 279 -26.39 -1.80 -18.22
CA VAL A 279 -27.60 -2.34 -17.58
C VAL A 279 -27.24 -3.43 -16.58
N CYS A 280 -27.61 -3.23 -15.31
CA CYS A 280 -27.30 -4.18 -14.26
C CYS A 280 -28.33 -5.32 -14.20
N LYS A 281 -27.98 -6.46 -14.80
CA LYS A 281 -28.88 -7.64 -14.87
C LYS A 281 -29.05 -8.40 -13.55
N LYS A 282 -28.14 -8.19 -12.59
CA LYS A 282 -28.07 -8.95 -11.33
C LYS A 282 -28.13 -8.04 -10.09
N CYS A 283 -28.47 -6.76 -10.27
CA CYS A 283 -28.50 -5.83 -9.15
C CYS A 283 -29.57 -6.26 -8.16
N LYS A 284 -29.17 -6.45 -6.90
CA LYS A 284 -30.06 -6.80 -5.81
C LYS A 284 -30.53 -5.53 -5.10
N PRO A 285 -31.74 -5.53 -4.52
CA PRO A 285 -32.11 -4.49 -3.57
C PRO A 285 -31.16 -4.50 -2.37
N THR A 286 -31.11 -3.40 -1.64
CA THR A 286 -30.45 -3.36 -0.33
C THR A 286 -31.11 -4.38 0.58
N SER A 287 -30.30 -5.10 1.36
CA SER A 287 -30.78 -6.19 2.22
C SER A 287 -31.84 -5.70 3.21
N ASP A 288 -32.81 -6.56 3.51
CA ASP A 288 -33.92 -6.21 4.41
C ASP A 288 -33.48 -6.06 5.87
N ASP A 289 -32.38 -6.72 6.26
CA ASP A 289 -31.74 -6.64 7.58
C ASP A 289 -30.74 -5.48 7.71
N ALA A 290 -30.60 -4.62 6.69
CA ALA A 290 -29.73 -3.45 6.77
C ALA A 290 -30.23 -2.48 7.85
N VAL A 291 -29.38 -2.22 8.85
CA VAL A 291 -29.64 -1.26 9.94
C VAL A 291 -29.89 0.15 9.40
N LEU A 292 -29.15 0.52 8.34
CA LEU A 292 -29.32 1.78 7.63
C LEU A 292 -29.41 1.51 6.14
N LYS A 293 -30.53 1.91 5.52
CA LYS A 293 -30.73 1.84 4.07
C LYS A 293 -30.35 3.18 3.43
N PRO A 294 -29.84 3.19 2.18
CA PRO A 294 -29.62 4.43 1.45
C PRO A 294 -30.92 5.23 1.35
N ASP A 295 -30.89 6.47 1.84
CA ASP A 295 -32.00 7.40 1.65
C ASP A 295 -31.79 8.16 0.34
N LEU A 296 -32.68 7.91 -0.63
CA LEU A 296 -32.69 8.57 -1.94
C LEU A 296 -33.80 9.60 -2.06
N SER A 297 -34.58 9.84 -1.00
CA SER A 297 -35.69 10.79 -1.03
C SER A 297 -35.23 12.22 -1.34
N TRP A 298 -33.99 12.57 -0.97
CA TRP A 298 -33.37 13.85 -1.29
C TRP A 298 -33.28 14.12 -2.80
N ILE A 299 -33.11 13.09 -3.64
CA ILE A 299 -33.06 13.28 -5.10
C ILE A 299 -34.39 13.84 -5.58
N ASN A 300 -35.50 13.26 -5.13
CA ASN A 300 -36.83 13.71 -5.53
C ASN A 300 -37.19 15.06 -4.92
N ALA A 301 -36.79 15.29 -3.66
CA ALA A 301 -37.05 16.55 -2.93
C ALA A 301 -36.19 17.74 -3.40
N SER A 302 -35.07 17.47 -4.08
CA SER A 302 -34.16 18.52 -4.57
C SER A 302 -34.81 19.42 -5.64
N ASN A 303 -34.22 20.60 -5.86
CA ASN A 303 -34.60 21.51 -6.94
C ASN A 303 -33.91 21.17 -8.28
N LEU A 304 -33.44 19.93 -8.46
CA LEU A 304 -32.83 19.45 -9.71
C LEU A 304 -33.86 19.31 -10.83
N SER A 305 -33.38 19.41 -12.06
CA SER A 305 -34.14 19.13 -13.28
C SER A 305 -34.63 17.69 -13.31
N VAL A 306 -35.76 17.46 -14.00
CA VAL A 306 -36.36 16.13 -14.14
C VAL A 306 -35.39 15.14 -14.81
N ALA A 307 -34.62 15.62 -15.79
CA ALA A 307 -33.63 14.80 -16.49
C ALA A 307 -32.51 14.34 -15.56
N LEU A 308 -31.95 15.26 -14.77
CA LEU A 308 -30.87 14.94 -13.83
C LEU A 308 -31.33 14.03 -12.69
N LYS A 309 -32.54 14.24 -12.15
CA LYS A 309 -33.16 13.30 -11.19
C LYS A 309 -33.27 11.90 -11.78
N SER A 310 -33.74 11.79 -13.03
CA SER A 310 -33.89 10.50 -13.71
C SER A 310 -32.54 9.80 -13.91
N SER A 311 -31.51 10.54 -14.31
CA SER A 311 -30.14 10.02 -14.44
C SER A 311 -29.58 9.49 -13.11
N LEU A 312 -29.73 10.22 -12.01
CA LEU A 312 -29.30 9.75 -10.68
C LEU A 312 -30.03 8.47 -10.26
N ILE A 313 -31.34 8.37 -10.49
CA ILE A 313 -32.10 7.15 -10.20
C ILE A 313 -31.65 5.98 -11.09
N GLU A 314 -31.36 6.23 -12.37
CA GLU A 314 -30.82 5.22 -13.29
C GLU A 314 -29.45 4.69 -12.82
N ILE A 315 -28.56 5.58 -12.37
CA ILE A 315 -27.26 5.20 -11.77
C ILE A 315 -27.50 4.30 -10.56
N TYR A 316 -28.43 4.64 -9.67
CA TYR A 316 -28.69 3.81 -8.50
C TYR A 316 -29.23 2.42 -8.87
N ASN A 317 -30.13 2.35 -9.85
CA ASN A 317 -30.70 1.09 -10.31
C ASN A 317 -29.65 0.20 -11.00
N ASN A 318 -28.67 0.81 -11.66
CA ASN A 318 -27.57 0.13 -12.34
C ASN A 318 -26.24 0.18 -11.57
N ARG A 319 -26.29 0.46 -10.26
CA ARG A 319 -25.12 0.77 -9.44
C ARG A 319 -24.12 -0.38 -9.36
N ASN A 320 -22.87 -0.04 -9.07
CA ASN A 320 -21.86 -1.02 -8.70
C ASN A 320 -22.29 -1.79 -7.43
N GLN A 321 -22.22 -3.11 -7.47
CA GLN A 321 -22.39 -4.00 -6.32
C GLN A 321 -21.23 -5.01 -6.21
N GLY A 322 -20.18 -4.84 -7.02
CA GLY A 322 -18.97 -5.64 -7.00
C GLY A 322 -17.88 -5.00 -6.17
N LYS A 323 -16.63 -5.25 -6.56
CA LYS A 323 -15.47 -4.54 -5.98
C LYS A 323 -15.62 -3.03 -6.25
N ASN A 324 -15.33 -2.22 -5.24
CA ASN A 324 -15.26 -0.77 -5.37
C ASN A 324 -13.86 -0.33 -4.92
N TYR A 325 -13.23 0.52 -5.72
CA TYR A 325 -11.93 1.09 -5.44
C TYR A 325 -11.94 1.95 -4.17
N TYR A 326 -13.00 2.71 -3.92
CA TYR A 326 -13.10 3.67 -2.82
C TYR A 326 -13.55 3.06 -1.49
N ILE A 327 -14.28 1.94 -1.54
CA ILE A 327 -14.72 1.24 -0.34
C ILE A 327 -14.64 -0.26 -0.54
N ALA A 328 -14.00 -0.93 0.40
CA ALA A 328 -13.97 -2.38 0.50
C ALA A 328 -14.47 -2.82 1.89
N PHE A 329 -14.46 -4.12 2.12
CA PHE A 329 -14.68 -4.69 3.45
C PHE A 329 -13.48 -5.54 3.84
N HIS A 330 -13.02 -5.39 5.08
CA HIS A 330 -12.02 -6.28 5.63
C HIS A 330 -12.58 -7.71 5.64
N THR A 331 -11.82 -8.62 5.03
CA THR A 331 -12.09 -10.05 5.03
C THR A 331 -12.27 -10.58 6.45
N SER A 332 -13.27 -11.42 6.69
CA SER A 332 -13.62 -12.06 7.97
C SER A 332 -14.37 -11.20 8.99
N VAL A 333 -14.03 -9.92 9.15
CA VAL A 333 -14.70 -9.05 10.14
C VAL A 333 -15.79 -8.16 9.54
N GLY A 334 -15.75 -7.91 8.22
CA GLY A 334 -16.78 -7.14 7.52
C GLY A 334 -16.78 -5.64 7.85
N ASN A 335 -15.74 -5.12 8.52
CA ASN A 335 -15.56 -3.69 8.74
C ASN A 335 -15.27 -2.99 7.40
N PRO A 336 -15.81 -1.79 7.16
CA PRO A 336 -15.51 -1.03 5.96
C PRO A 336 -14.03 -0.64 5.93
N ASP A 337 -13.45 -0.70 4.75
CA ASP A 337 -12.06 -0.38 4.44
C ASP A 337 -12.07 0.77 3.43
N PHE A 338 -11.47 1.88 3.84
CA PHE A 338 -11.42 3.13 3.09
C PHE A 338 -9.98 3.47 2.68
N THR A 339 -9.12 2.47 2.48
CA THR A 339 -7.68 2.66 2.19
C THR A 339 -7.41 3.61 1.02
N ASN A 340 -8.34 3.75 0.05
CA ASN A 340 -8.21 4.64 -1.10
C ASN A 340 -9.02 5.95 -0.99
N GLU A 341 -9.55 6.26 0.20
CA GLU A 341 -10.07 7.59 0.54
C GLU A 341 -8.90 8.43 1.05
N ASN A 342 -8.58 9.55 0.38
CA ASN A 342 -7.46 10.42 0.74
C ASN A 342 -7.89 11.68 1.49
#